data_AF-A0A4Q1DF55-F1
#
_entry.id   AF-A0A4Q1DF55-F1
#
_cell.length_a   1.000
_cell.length_b   1.000
_cell.length_c   1.000
_cell.angle_alpha   90.00
_cell.angle_beta   90.00
_cell.angle_gamma   90.00
#
_symmetry.space_group_name_H-M   'P 1'
#
loop_
_entity.id
_entity.type
_entity.pdbx_description
1 polymer ?
#
loop_
_entity_poly.entity_id
_entity_poly.type
_entity_poly.pdbx_seq_one_letter_code
_entity_poly.pdbx_strand_id
1 'polypeptide(L)'
;MIGICFTFGKDRWRQVLAEAQRIEQKHLLTIEASISRNQTDEMAAWNVQLVLPRSIHETYTLQQQNWLMSISEFTSLVLQKQSEV
;
A
#
# COMPACT_ATOMS: atom_id res chain seq x y z
N MET A 1 2.26 10.63 -11.52
CA MET A 1 3.47 9.86 -11.14
C MET A 1 3.09 8.91 -10.01
N ILE A 2 3.21 7.60 -10.21
CA ILE A 2 2.89 6.61 -9.18
C ILE A 2 4.16 6.36 -8.37
N GLY A 3 4.14 6.71 -7.08
CA GLY A 3 5.25 6.43 -6.17
C GLY A 3 5.14 4.99 -5.67
N ILE A 4 6.09 4.14 -6.07
CA ILE A 4 6.20 2.76 -5.58
C ILE A 4 7.37 2.71 -4.62
N CYS A 5 7.10 2.37 -3.36
CA CYS A 5 8.15 2.20 -2.37
C CYS A 5 8.20 0.73 -1.96
N PHE A 6 9.30 0.07 -2.33
CA PHE A 6 9.60 -1.29 -1.88
C PHE A 6 10.44 -1.18 -0.62
N THR A 7 9.86 -1.49 0.55
CA THR A 7 10.66 -1.64 1.77
C THR A 7 10.33 -2.96 2.45
N PHE A 8 11.29 -3.87 2.36
CA PHE A 8 11.38 -5.07 3.20
C PHE A 8 11.67 -4.62 4.64
N GLY A 9 10.69 -4.78 5.54
CA GLY A 9 10.85 -4.52 6.96
C GLY A 9 9.87 -3.50 7.54
N LYS A 10 9.20 -3.94 8.61
CA LYS A 10 8.14 -3.33 9.43
C LYS A 10 8.34 -1.86 9.85
N ASP A 11 9.55 -1.33 9.77
CA ASP A 11 9.93 -0.01 10.33
C ASP A 11 10.42 1.02 9.29
N ARG A 12 10.55 0.66 8.01
CA ARG A 12 11.13 1.57 6.99
C ARG A 12 10.12 2.36 6.15
N TRP A 13 8.83 2.06 6.26
CA TRP A 13 7.79 2.85 5.60
C TRP A 13 7.75 4.30 6.10
N ARG A 14 8.28 4.58 7.29
CA ARG A 14 8.41 5.96 7.82
C ARG A 14 9.46 6.79 7.06
N GLN A 15 10.48 6.18 6.46
CA GLN A 15 11.45 6.93 5.63
C GLN A 15 10.83 7.37 4.30
N VAL A 16 9.86 6.60 3.80
CA VAL A 16 9.03 6.96 2.65
C VAL A 16 8.20 8.23 2.93
N LEU A 17 7.94 8.56 4.21
CA LEU A 17 7.29 9.82 4.61
C LEU A 17 8.16 11.07 4.34
N ALA A 18 9.48 10.94 4.25
CA ALA A 18 10.34 12.08 3.91
C ALA A 18 10.34 12.37 2.39
N GLU A 19 10.29 11.32 1.56
CA GLU A 19 10.09 11.45 0.10
C GLU A 19 8.64 11.79 -0.27
N ALA A 20 7.72 11.64 0.70
CA ALA A 20 6.27 11.78 0.54
C ALA A 20 5.77 13.15 0.14
N GLN A 21 6.52 14.23 0.39
CA GLN A 21 6.09 15.58 0.02
C GLN A 21 5.93 15.77 -1.49
N ARG A 22 6.51 14.88 -2.31
CA ARG A 22 6.54 15.03 -3.77
C ARG A 22 5.48 14.22 -4.51
N ILE A 23 4.81 13.25 -3.86
CA ILE A 23 3.88 12.32 -4.52
C ILE A 23 2.60 12.16 -3.69
N GLU A 24 1.46 12.48 -4.30
CA GLU A 24 0.15 12.53 -3.65
C GLU A 24 -0.39 11.16 -3.22
N GLN A 25 -0.13 10.09 -3.99
CA GLN A 25 -0.58 8.73 -3.66
C GLN A 25 0.55 7.70 -3.71
N LYS A 26 0.66 6.92 -2.64
CA LYS A 26 1.75 5.93 -2.46
C LYS A 26 1.18 4.55 -2.34
N HIS A 27 1.87 3.59 -2.94
CA HIS A 27 1.49 2.19 -2.86
C HIS A 27 2.66 1.41 -2.26
N LEU A 28 2.43 0.82 -1.09
CA LEU A 28 3.39 -0.02 -0.38
C LEU A 28 3.05 -1.48 -0.66
N LEU A 29 3.89 -2.16 -1.44
CA LEU A 29 3.74 -3.58 -1.72
C LEU A 29 4.42 -4.40 -0.60
N THR A 30 3.68 -5.31 0.03
CA THR A 30 4.26 -6.26 1.01
C THR A 30 3.74 -7.68 0.79
N ILE A 31 4.61 -8.65 1.07
CA ILE A 31 4.29 -10.08 1.13
C ILE A 31 4.38 -10.63 2.55
N GLU A 32 4.71 -9.80 3.54
CA GLU A 32 4.83 -10.22 4.94
C GLU A 32 3.58 -9.84 5.74
N ALA A 33 2.95 -10.86 6.32
CA ALA A 33 1.62 -10.80 6.93
C ALA A 33 1.65 -10.49 8.44
N SER A 34 2.23 -9.36 8.84
CA SER A 34 2.31 -8.98 10.27
C SER A 34 2.21 -7.48 10.52
N ILE A 35 1.20 -6.82 9.94
CA ILE A 35 0.90 -5.40 10.19
C ILE A 35 -0.29 -5.29 11.15
N SER A 36 -0.10 -4.51 12.21
CA SER A 36 -1.16 -4.26 13.21
C SER A 36 -2.18 -3.24 12.72
N ARG A 37 -3.40 -3.26 13.28
CA ARG A 37 -4.46 -2.31 12.93
C ARG A 37 -4.03 -0.85 13.10
N ASN A 38 -3.41 -0.51 14.23
CA ASN A 38 -2.90 0.84 14.47
C ASN A 38 -1.91 1.30 13.38
N GLN A 39 -1.03 0.42 12.93
CA GLN A 39 -0.11 0.75 11.83
C GLN A 39 -0.85 0.93 10.50
N THR A 40 -1.93 0.17 10.29
CA THR A 40 -2.78 0.30 9.10
C THR A 40 -3.50 1.65 9.10
N ASP A 41 -4.02 2.07 10.26
CA ASP A 41 -4.67 3.38 10.45
C ASP A 41 -3.69 4.54 10.28
N GLU A 42 -2.47 4.42 10.79
CA GLU A 42 -1.41 5.41 10.54
C GLU A 42 -1.11 5.51 9.04
N MET A 43 -0.92 4.39 8.33
CA MET A 43 -0.69 4.39 6.88
C MET A 43 -1.82 5.06 6.11
N ALA A 44 -3.08 4.80 6.49
CA ALA A 44 -4.25 5.46 5.91
C ALA A 44 -4.22 6.99 6.12
N ALA A 45 -3.86 7.45 7.33
CA ALA A 45 -3.74 8.88 7.63
C ALA A 45 -2.64 9.57 6.79
N TRP A 46 -1.60 8.82 6.38
CA TRP A 46 -0.48 9.31 5.57
C TRP A 46 -0.66 9.10 4.05
N ASN A 47 -1.85 8.72 3.58
CA ASN A 47 -2.14 8.38 2.18
C ASN A 47 -1.20 7.30 1.60
N VAL A 48 -0.85 6.32 2.43
CA VAL A 48 -0.06 5.15 2.02
C VAL A 48 -1.00 3.97 1.85
N GLN A 49 -1.26 3.58 0.61
CA GLN A 49 -2.09 2.42 0.28
C GLN A 49 -1.29 1.13 0.40
N LEU A 50 -1.74 0.17 1.20
CA LEU A 50 -1.09 -1.14 1.28
C LEU A 50 -1.58 -2.05 0.16
N VAL A 51 -0.63 -2.61 -0.61
CA VAL A 51 -0.87 -3.56 -1.69
C VAL A 51 -0.34 -4.93 -1.28
N LEU A 52 -1.19 -5.96 -1.35
CA LEU A 52 -0.80 -7.34 -1.08
C LEU A 52 -1.57 -8.35 -1.94
N PRO A 53 -1.10 -9.59 -2.09
CA PRO A 53 -1.85 -10.63 -2.80
C PRO A 53 -3.06 -11.10 -1.99
N ARG A 54 -4.16 -11.46 -2.66
CA ARG A 54 -5.41 -11.94 -2.01
C ARG A 54 -5.19 -13.10 -1.03
N SER A 55 -4.20 -13.95 -1.28
CA SER A 55 -3.82 -15.06 -0.38
C SER A 55 -3.46 -14.59 1.04
N ILE A 56 -3.00 -13.35 1.20
CA ILE A 56 -2.63 -12.78 2.50
C ILE A 56 -3.79 -11.93 3.07
N HIS A 57 -4.78 -11.53 2.26
CA HIS A 57 -5.93 -10.76 2.77
C HIS A 57 -6.68 -11.54 3.87
N GLU A 58 -6.72 -12.87 3.75
CA GLU A 58 -7.38 -13.76 4.73
C GLU A 58 -6.76 -13.69 6.13
N THR A 59 -5.49 -13.28 6.26
CA THR A 59 -4.84 -13.11 7.58
C THR A 59 -5.23 -11.80 8.26
N TYR A 60 -5.86 -10.87 7.55
CA TYR A 60 -6.28 -9.57 8.05
C TYR A 60 -7.77 -9.55 8.41
N THR A 61 -8.15 -8.61 9.27
CA THR A 61 -9.56 -8.41 9.64
C THR A 61 -10.36 -7.82 8.49
N LEU A 62 -11.67 -8.12 8.41
CA LEU A 62 -12.56 -7.61 7.36
C LEU A 62 -12.51 -6.08 7.20
N GLN A 63 -12.37 -5.35 8.31
CA GLN A 63 -12.25 -3.90 8.28
C GLN A 63 -10.96 -3.42 7.60
N GLN A 64 -9.85 -4.13 7.82
CA GLN A 64 -8.60 -3.84 7.12
C GLN A 64 -8.73 -4.22 5.66
N GLN A 65 -9.29 -5.39 5.33
CA GLN A 65 -9.46 -5.85 3.95
C GLN A 65 -10.15 -4.84 3.04
N ASN A 66 -11.16 -4.10 3.54
CA ASN A 66 -11.83 -3.04 2.78
C ASN A 66 -10.91 -1.89 2.38
N TRP A 67 -9.85 -1.65 3.16
CA TRP A 67 -8.85 -0.62 2.89
C TRP A 67 -7.62 -1.19 2.18
N LEU A 68 -7.42 -2.51 2.11
CA LEU A 68 -6.29 -3.13 1.42
C LEU A 68 -6.53 -3.18 -0.09
N MET A 69 -5.48 -2.95 -0.88
CA MET A 69 -5.55 -3.09 -2.35
C MET A 69 -4.91 -4.41 -2.76
N SER A 70 -5.57 -5.16 -3.64
CA SER A 70 -4.97 -6.37 -4.19
C SER A 70 -3.94 -6.04 -5.28
N ILE A 71 -2.94 -6.91 -5.48
CA ILE A 71 -2.00 -6.78 -6.61
C ILE A 71 -2.75 -6.65 -7.94
N SER A 72 -3.84 -7.41 -8.13
CA SER A 72 -4.68 -7.33 -9.32
C SER A 72 -5.29 -5.94 -9.51
N GLU A 73 -5.85 -5.34 -8.46
CA GLU A 73 -6.39 -3.98 -8.51
C GLU A 73 -5.31 -2.94 -8.76
N PHE A 74 -4.14 -3.10 -8.14
CA PHE A 74 -3.00 -2.22 -8.40
C PHE A 74 -2.56 -2.28 -9.87
N THR A 75 -2.46 -3.48 -10.45
CA THR A 75 -2.12 -3.63 -11.87
C THR A 75 -3.17 -2.99 -12.79
N SER A 76 -4.46 -3.14 -12.48
CA SER A 76 -5.53 -2.48 -13.22
C SER A 76 -5.44 -0.95 -13.12
N LEU A 77 -5.14 -0.42 -11.95
CA LEU A 77 -4.97 1.01 -11.72
C LEU A 77 -3.77 1.59 -12.49
N VAL A 78 -2.63 0.88 -12.49
CA VAL A 78 -1.44 1.28 -13.25
C VAL A 78 -1.70 1.22 -14.75
N LEU A 79 -2.35 0.16 -15.25
CA LEU A 79 -2.70 0.03 -16.66
C LEU A 79 -3.66 1.13 -17.12
N GLN A 80 -4.69 1.43 -16.32
CA GLN A 80 -5.63 2.51 -16.61
C GLN A 80 -4.92 3.86 -16.67
N LYS A 81 -4.00 4.12 -15.74
CA LYS A 81 -3.18 5.34 -15.72
C LYS A 81 -2.17 5.39 -16.88
N GLN A 82 -1.74 4.25 -17.41
CA GLN A 82 -0.83 4.18 -18.55
C GLN A 82 -1.55 4.39 -19.89
N SER A 83 -2.83 4.00 -20.01
CA SER A 83 -3.65 4.25 -21.20
C SER A 83 -4.12 5.71 -21.34
N GLU A 84 -4.07 6.51 -20.27
CA GLU A 84 -4.34 7.95 -20.31
C GLU A 84 -3.10 8.81 -20.65
N VAL A 85 -2.02 8.20 -21.15
CA VAL A 85 -0.77 8.89 -21.57
C VAL A 85 -0.66 8.93 -23.09
#